data_AF-X1KGA4-F1
#
_entry.id   AF-X1KGA4-F1
#
_cell.length_a   1.000
_cell.length_b   1.000
_cell.length_c   1.000
_cell.angle_alpha   90.00
_cell.angle_beta   90.00
_cell.angle_gamma   90.00
#
_symmetry.space_group_name_H-M   'P 1'
#
loop_
_entity.id
_entity.type
_entity.pdbx_description
1 polymer ?
#
loop_
_entity_poly.entity_id
_entity_poly.type
_entity_poly.pdbx_seq_one_letter_code
_entity_poly.pdbx_strand_id
1 'polypeptide(L)' 'MDLALSEEQEMLKTMARDFLTDKLPKTVVKEIEESELGYSPELWKEVAGLGWMGL' A
#
# COMPACT_ATOMS: atom_id res chain seq x y z
N MET A 1 -9.17 18.88 20.64
CA MET A 1 -8.07 18.09 20.07
C MET A 1 -8.17 18.22 18.56
N ASP A 2 -7.06 18.55 17.90
CA ASP A 2 -7.02 18.53 16.44
C ASP A 2 -6.71 17.11 15.97
N LEU A 3 -7.50 16.61 15.03
CA LEU A 3 -7.40 15.28 14.45
C LEU A 3 -7.07 15.35 12.95
N ALA A 4 -6.81 16.55 12.43
CA ALA A 4 -6.31 16.72 11.08
C ALA A 4 -4.94 16.05 10.93
N LEU A 5 -4.71 15.46 9.77
CA LEU A 5 -3.41 14.94 9.40
C LEU A 5 -2.44 16.11 9.21
N SER A 6 -1.16 15.88 9.53
CA SER A 6 -0.10 16.79 9.10
C SER A 6 0.06 16.75 7.57
N GLU A 7 0.73 17.76 7.01
CA GLU A 7 1.05 17.80 5.58
C GLU A 7 1.82 16.54 5.13
N GLU A 8 2.79 16.09 5.94
CA GLU A 8 3.55 14.86 5.69
C GLU A 8 2.65 13.62 5.68
N GLN A 9 1.68 13.55 6.60
CA GLN A 9 0.73 12.44 6.67
C GLN A 9 -0.24 12.44 5.48
N GLU A 10 -0.71 13.60 5.02
CA GLU A 10 -1.54 13.69 3.80
C GLU A 10 -0.75 13.30 2.55
N MET A 11 0.52 13.71 2.46
CA MET A 11 1.40 13.31 1.37
C MET A 11 1.61 11.78 1.36
N LEU A 12 1.91 11.17 2.51
CA LEU A 12 2.07 9.72 2.63
C LEU A 12 0.77 8.98 2.26
N LYS A 13 -0.38 9.45 2.76
CA LYS A 13 -1.70 8.88 2.42
C LYS A 13 -1.99 8.95 0.93
N THR A 14 -1.62 10.04 0.26
CA THR A 14 -1.80 10.22 -1.17
C THR A 14 -0.92 9.23 -1.95
N MET A 15 0.38 9.16 -1.62
CA MET A 15 1.30 8.21 -2.24
C MET A 15 0.86 6.75 -2.05
N ALA A 16 0.41 6.39 -0.84
CA ALA A 16 -0.11 5.06 -0.54
C ALA A 16 -1.37 4.75 -1.37
N ARG A 17 -2.30 5.70 -1.46
CA ARG A 17 -3.52 5.54 -2.25
C ARG A 17 -3.22 5.33 -3.73
N ASP A 18 -2.35 6.16 -4.31
CA ASP A 18 -2.02 6.09 -5.72
C ASP A 18 -1.30 4.77 -6.05
N PHE A 19 -0.34 4.37 -5.21
CA PHE A 19 0.34 3.08 -5.34
C PHE A 19 -0.65 1.90 -5.31
N LEU A 20 -1.53 1.85 -4.31
CA LEU A 20 -2.49 0.74 -4.20
C LEU A 20 -3.50 0.74 -5.35
N THR A 21 -3.90 1.93 -5.83
CA THR A 21 -4.83 2.05 -6.96
C THR A 21 -4.21 1.53 -8.25
N ASP A 22 -2.93 1.76 -8.48
CA ASP A 22 -2.18 1.25 -9.63
C ASP A 22 -1.90 -0.26 -9.51
N LYS A 23 -1.44 -0.69 -8.34
CA LYS A 23 -0.90 -2.05 -8.12
C LYS A 23 -1.92 -3.10 -7.73
N LEU A 24 -3.05 -2.71 -7.16
CA LEU A 24 -4.10 -3.63 -6.67
C LEU A 24 -5.43 -3.42 -7.39
N PRO A 25 -5.51 -3.62 -8.72
CA PRO A 25 -6.80 -3.77 -9.38
C PRO A 25 -7.53 -5.00 -8.81
N LYS A 26 -8.87 -5.00 -8.91
CA LYS A 26 -9.70 -6.08 -8.34
C LYS A 26 -9.30 -7.50 -8.76
N THR A 27 -8.78 -7.66 -9.98
CA THR A 27 -8.28 -8.94 -10.48
C THR A 27 -7.08 -9.44 -9.68
N VAL A 28 -6.10 -8.57 -9.45
CA VAL A 28 -4.90 -8.88 -8.66
C VAL A 28 -5.28 -9.19 -7.21
N VAL A 29 -6.22 -8.43 -6.63
CA VAL A 29 -6.70 -8.70 -5.26
C VAL A 29 -7.30 -10.10 -5.16
N LYS A 30 -8.12 -10.50 -6.14
CA LYS A 30 -8.72 -11.84 -6.19
C LYS A 30 -7.67 -12.94 -6.36
N GLU A 31 -6.68 -12.73 -7.21
CA GLU A 31 -5.57 -13.68 -7.38
C GLU A 31 -4.76 -13.86 -6.09
N ILE A 32 -4.52 -12.78 -5.36
CA ILE A 32 -3.84 -12.83 -4.06
C ILE A 32 -4.70 -13.56 -3.02
N GLU A 33 -6.00 -13.29 -2.96
CA GLU A 33 -6.95 -13.96 -2.06
C GLU A 33 -7.01 -15.47 -2.29
N GLU A 34 -7.00 -15.90 -3.55
CA GLU A 34 -7.03 -17.31 -3.94
C GLU A 34 -5.66 -18.01 -3.79
N SER A 35 -4.58 -17.25 -3.57
CA SER A 35 -3.23 -17.80 -3.38
C SER A 35 -3.06 -18.45 -2.00
N GLU A 36 -2.16 -19.43 -1.89
CA GLU A 36 -1.84 -20.10 -0.62
C GLU A 36 -1.31 -19.12 0.44
N LEU A 37 -0.59 -18.07 0.02
CA LEU A 37 0.01 -17.10 0.93
C LEU A 37 -0.99 -16.03 1.40
N GLY A 38 -2.03 -15.73 0.62
CA GLY A 38 -2.97 -14.63 0.90
C GLY A 38 -2.36 -13.22 0.81
N TYR A 39 -1.11 -13.10 0.35
CA TYR A 39 -0.42 -11.85 0.06
C TYR A 39 0.57 -12.04 -1.09
N SER A 40 0.97 -10.95 -1.77
CA SER A 40 2.04 -10.99 -2.77
C SER A 40 3.39 -10.60 -2.13
N PRO A 41 4.36 -11.52 -2.05
CA PRO A 41 5.73 -11.20 -1.61
C PRO A 41 6.40 -10.11 -2.46
N GLU A 42 6.06 -10.04 -3.75
CA GLU A 42 6.58 -9.06 -4.70
C GLU A 42 6.07 -7.66 -4.37
N LEU A 43 4.77 -7.51 -4.12
CA LEU A 43 4.19 -6.22 -3.70
C LEU A 43 4.79 -5.78 -2.35
N TRP A 44 4.95 -6.70 -1.40
CA TRP A 44 5.58 -6.39 -0.11
C TRP A 44 7.04 -5.91 -0.26
N LYS A 45 7.81 -6.51 -1.17
CA LYS A 45 9.17 -6.04 -1.48
C LYS A 45 9.15 -4.64 -2.09
N GLU A 46 8.20 -4.33 -2.96
CA GLU A 46 8.06 -3.01 -3.56
C GLU A 46 7.75 -1.95 -2.50
N VAL A 47 6.79 -2.24 -1.60
CA VAL A 47 6.47 -1.35 -0.47
C VAL A 47 7.67 -1.16 0.47
N ALA A 48 8.44 -2.21 0.74
CA ALA A 48 9.68 -2.09 1.52
C ALA A 48 10.72 -1.19 0.81
N GLY A 49 10.81 -1.27 -0.52
CA GLY A 49 11.67 -0.41 -1.33
C GLY A 49 11.28 1.07 -1.32
N LEU A 50 10.01 1.39 -1.05
CA LEU A 50 9.53 2.77 -0.87
C LEU A 50 9.90 3.36 0.51
N GLY A 51 10.50 2.57 1.39
CA GLY A 51 10.92 3.01 2.73
C GLY A 51 9.78 3.10 3.74
N TRP A 52 8.56 2.68 3.38
CA TRP A 52 7.38 2.84 4.24
C TRP A 52 7.41 1.98 5.51
N MET A 53 8.22 0.91 5.53
CA MET A 53 8.35 0.03 6.70
C MET A 53 9.11 0.69 7.87
N GLY A 54 9.81 1.80 7.62
CA GLY A 54 10.57 2.53 8.62
C GLY A 54 10.00 3.90 8.98
N LEU A 55 8.83 4.26 8.43
CA LEU A 55 8.05 5.44 8.77
C LEU A 55 7.15 5.14 9.97
#